data_AF-A0AAW2MI12-F1
#
_entry.id   AF-A0AAW2MI12-F1
#
_cell.length_a   1.000
_cell.length_b   1.000
_cell.length_c   1.000
_cell.angle_alpha   90.00
_cell.angle_beta   90.00
_cell.angle_gamma   90.00
#
_symmetry.space_group_name_H-M   'P 1'
#
loop_
_entity.id
_entity.type
_entity.pdbx_description
1 polymer ?
#
loop_
_entity_poly.entity_id
_entity_poly.type
_entity_poly.pdbx_seq_one_letter_code
_entity_poly.pdbx_strand_id
1 'polypeptide(L)'
;MREIFMTPADLMRALVPVFPPSESHLVRDGYLRGERSPGELRCSPSQFFMLFDTNNDGLISFKEYLFFVTLLSIPESSFSIAFKMFDIDCNG
;
A
#
# COMPACT_ATOMS: atom_id res chain seq x y z
N MET A 1 -8.74 -21.05 -4.98
CA MET A 1 -8.09 -20.11 -4.04
C MET A 1 -8.82 -18.79 -4.14
N ARG A 2 -9.20 -18.16 -3.01
CA ARG A 2 -9.69 -16.78 -3.04
C ARG A 2 -8.49 -15.85 -3.04
N GLU A 3 -8.45 -14.91 -3.97
CA GLU A 3 -7.47 -13.83 -3.92
C GLU A 3 -7.85 -12.88 -2.78
N ILE A 4 -6.82 -12.44 -2.04
CA ILE A 4 -6.95 -11.52 -0.92
C ILE A 4 -6.50 -10.15 -1.43
N PHE A 5 -7.35 -9.15 -1.21
CA PHE A 5 -7.11 -7.77 -1.61
C PHE A 5 -7.02 -6.87 -0.39
N MET A 6 -6.30 -5.77 -0.52
CA MET A 6 -6.22 -4.72 0.48
C MET A 6 -7.17 -3.58 0.13
N THR A 7 -7.84 -3.03 1.14
CA THR A 7 -8.50 -1.73 0.99
C THR A 7 -7.46 -0.61 1.17
N PRO A 8 -7.76 0.63 0.74
CA PRO A 8 -6.93 1.80 1.07
C PRO A 8 -6.64 1.95 2.57
N ALA A 9 -7.57 1.53 3.44
CA ALA A 9 -7.38 1.55 4.89
C ALA A 9 -6.32 0.56 5.35
N ASP A 10 -6.30 -0.63 4.75
CA ASP A 10 -5.31 -1.67 5.06
C ASP A 10 -3.92 -1.25 4.59
N LEU A 11 -3.84 -0.59 3.43
CA LEU A 11 -2.59 0.02 2.94
C LEU A 11 -2.04 1.06 3.93
N MET A 12 -2.90 1.97 4.42
CA MET A 12 -2.47 3.01 5.38
C MET A 12 -1.95 2.40 6.69
N ARG A 13 -2.55 1.32 7.18
CA ARG A 13 -2.06 0.60 8.37
C ARG A 13 -0.72 -0.10 8.13
N ALA A 14 -0.48 -0.57 6.91
CA ALA A 14 0.77 -1.24 6.55
C ALA A 14 1.94 -0.23 6.38
N LEU A 15 1.67 0.96 5.85
CA LEU A 15 2.69 1.98 5.57
C LEU A 15 2.99 2.90 6.76
N VAL A 16 1.95 3.31 7.49
CA VAL A 16 2.10 4.18 8.65
C VAL A 16 2.15 3.30 9.89
N PRO A 17 3.26 3.28 10.65
CA PRO A 17 3.31 2.57 11.92
C PRO A 17 2.38 3.28 12.92
N VAL A 18 1.09 2.92 12.88
CA VAL A 18 0.10 3.34 13.87
C VAL A 18 0.34 2.46 15.10
N PHE A 19 1.38 2.77 15.88
CA PHE A 19 1.84 2.03 17.07
C PHE A 19 1.53 0.51 17.03
N PRO A 20 2.47 -0.36 16.61
CA PRO A 20 2.23 -1.79 16.72
C PRO A 20 1.93 -2.14 18.20
N PRO A 21 1.07 -3.12 18.48
CA PRO A 21 1.02 -3.69 19.82
C PRO A 21 2.45 -4.19 20.09
N SER A 22 3.14 -3.57 21.04
CA SER A 22 4.46 -4.00 21.48
C SER A 22 4.41 -5.52 21.70
N GLU A 23 5.32 -6.27 21.06
CA GLU A 23 5.50 -7.72 21.28
C GLU A 23 4.54 -8.72 20.58
N SER A 24 3.89 -8.41 19.45
CA SER A 24 3.08 -9.42 18.73
C SER A 24 3.59 -9.75 17.31
N HIS A 25 3.83 -11.04 17.03
CA HIS A 25 4.15 -11.57 15.69
C HIS A 25 2.91 -11.85 14.83
N LEU A 26 1.71 -11.49 15.29
CA LEU A 26 0.47 -11.66 14.54
C LEU A 26 0.24 -10.42 13.68
N VAL A 27 0.07 -10.63 12.37
CA VAL A 27 -0.51 -9.61 11.50
C VAL A 27 -1.92 -9.38 12.00
N ARG A 28 -2.18 -8.17 12.49
CA ARG A 28 -3.47 -7.83 13.10
C ARG A 28 -4.55 -7.85 12.03
N ASP A 29 -5.40 -8.89 12.10
CA ASP A 29 -6.63 -8.97 11.32
C ASP A 29 -7.78 -8.34 12.13
N GLY A 30 -8.53 -7.42 11.51
CA GLY A 30 -9.65 -6.71 12.13
C GLY A 30 -9.28 -5.53 13.07
N TYR A 31 -10.19 -5.22 14.00
CA TYR A 31 -10.14 -4.02 14.86
C TYR A 31 -9.97 -4.38 16.34
N LEU A 32 -9.25 -3.55 17.11
CA LEU A 32 -9.18 -3.73 18.56
C LEU A 32 -10.52 -3.35 19.19
N ARG A 33 -10.88 -4.02 20.29
CA ARG A 33 -12.01 -3.57 21.12
C ARG A 33 -11.72 -2.15 21.62
N GLY A 34 -12.62 -1.21 21.29
CA GLY A 34 -12.48 0.20 21.63
C GLY A 34 -11.80 1.05 20.57
N GLU A 35 -11.21 0.43 19.53
CA GLU A 35 -10.90 1.15 18.30
C GLU A 35 -12.23 1.56 17.67
N ARG A 36 -12.34 2.83 17.25
CA ARG A 36 -13.46 3.22 16.39
C ARG A 36 -13.42 2.26 15.22
N SER A 37 -14.55 1.63 14.85
CA SER A 37 -14.64 1.01 13.53
C SER A 37 -14.04 2.04 12.59
N PRO A 38 -13.01 1.70 11.80
CA PRO A 38 -12.56 2.61 10.78
C PRO A 38 -13.72 2.55 9.83
N GLY A 39 -14.69 3.43 10.09
CA GLY A 39 -15.78 3.66 9.18
C GLY A 39 -15.11 3.79 7.84
N GLU A 40 -15.73 3.19 6.84
CA GLU A 40 -15.34 3.27 5.44
C GLU A 40 -14.58 4.57 5.25
N LEU A 41 -13.26 4.49 5.06
CA LEU A 41 -12.42 5.68 4.97
C LEU A 41 -12.99 6.44 3.80
N ARG A 42 -13.88 7.40 4.09
CA ARG A 42 -14.45 8.32 3.13
C ARG A 42 -13.39 9.36 2.85
N CYS A 43 -12.21 8.88 2.52
CA CYS A 43 -11.30 9.63 1.68
C CYS A 43 -12.05 9.76 0.37
N SER A 44 -12.52 10.97 0.04
CA SER A 44 -12.72 11.35 -1.35
C SER A 44 -11.55 10.76 -2.14
N PRO A 45 -11.77 10.04 -3.27
CA PRO A 45 -10.75 9.24 -3.96
C PRO A 45 -9.45 10.01 -3.96
N SER A 46 -8.56 9.63 -3.05
CA SER A 46 -7.35 10.42 -2.83
C SER A 46 -6.50 10.08 -4.04
N GLN A 47 -5.99 11.09 -4.74
CA GLN A 47 -5.11 10.86 -5.88
C GLN A 47 -3.96 9.92 -5.50
N PHE A 48 -3.53 9.96 -4.24
CA PHE A 48 -2.51 9.06 -3.71
C PHE A 48 -2.94 7.59 -3.70
N PHE A 49 -4.15 7.24 -3.27
CA PHE A 49 -4.59 5.84 -3.27
C PHE A 49 -4.86 5.31 -4.69
N MET A 50 -5.31 6.18 -5.60
CA MET A 50 -5.45 5.83 -7.01
C MET A 50 -4.10 5.53 -7.68
N LEU A 51 -2.97 5.95 -7.10
CA LEU A 51 -1.67 5.51 -7.61
C LEU A 51 -1.48 4.01 -7.40
N PHE A 52 -1.85 3.48 -6.24
CA PHE A 52 -1.66 2.07 -5.89
C PHE A 52 -2.62 1.14 -6.65
N ASP A 53 -3.84 1.59 -6.90
CA ASP A 53 -4.84 0.87 -7.68
C ASP A 53 -4.61 1.11 -9.19
N THR A 54 -3.73 0.30 -9.80
CA THR A 54 -3.31 0.49 -11.20
C THR A 54 -4.36 0.09 -12.20
N ASN A 55 -5.28 -0.79 -11.80
CA ASN A 55 -6.33 -1.32 -12.65
C ASN A 55 -7.68 -0.58 -12.48
N ASN A 56 -7.77 0.32 -11.49
CA ASN A 56 -8.95 1.10 -11.11
C ASN A 56 -10.16 0.26 -10.66
N ASP A 57 -9.94 -0.87 -9.99
CA ASP A 57 -11.00 -1.74 -9.44
C ASP A 57 -11.42 -1.35 -8.01
N GLY A 58 -10.76 -0.36 -7.41
CA GLY A 58 -11.01 0.16 -6.06
C GLY A 58 -10.36 -0.67 -4.96
N LEU A 59 -9.61 -1.72 -5.31
CA LEU A 59 -8.89 -2.60 -4.41
C LEU A 59 -7.40 -2.59 -4.77
N ILE A 60 -6.57 -3.07 -3.85
CA ILE A 60 -5.13 -3.17 -4.06
C ILE A 60 -4.76 -4.65 -3.99
N SER A 61 -4.33 -5.21 -5.11
CA SER A 61 -3.80 -6.57 -5.17
C SER A 61 -2.42 -6.67 -4.50
N PHE A 62 -2.00 -7.89 -4.16
CA PHE A 62 -0.66 -8.11 -3.60
C PHE A 62 0.45 -7.63 -4.54
N LYS A 63 0.26 -7.74 -5.87
CA LYS A 63 1.24 -7.28 -6.87
C LYS A 63 1.36 -5.77 -6.88
N GLU A 64 0.24 -5.07 -6.83
CA GLU A 64 0.18 -3.60 -6.76
C GLU A 64 0.83 -3.09 -5.48
N TYR A 65 0.48 -3.69 -4.33
CA TYR A 65 1.10 -3.38 -3.05
C TYR A 65 2.63 -3.53 -3.11
N LEU A 66 3.11 -4.69 -3.59
CA LEU A 66 4.54 -4.98 -3.62
C LEU A 66 5.31 -4.03 -4.55
N PHE A 67 4.73 -3.71 -5.71
CA PHE A 67 5.31 -2.76 -6.66
C PHE A 67 5.50 -1.38 -6.01
N PHE A 68 4.46 -0.80 -5.41
CA PHE A 68 4.55 0.53 -4.84
C PHE A 68 5.38 0.59 -3.56
N VAL A 69 5.33 -0.43 -2.70
CA VAL A 69 6.22 -0.47 -1.52
C VAL A 69 7.68 -0.53 -1.94
N THR A 70 7.99 -1.30 -2.98
CA THR A 70 9.35 -1.35 -3.54
C THR A 70 9.75 -0.01 -4.12
N LEU A 71 8.82 0.65 -4.85
CA LEU A 71 9.06 1.96 -5.44
C LEU A 71 9.32 3.04 -4.38
N LEU A 72 8.50 3.10 -3.32
CA LEU A 72 8.62 4.05 -2.22
C LEU A 72 9.85 3.80 -1.34
N SER A 73 10.42 2.59 -1.38
CA SER A 73 11.64 2.25 -0.66
C SER A 73 12.91 2.74 -1.37
N ILE A 74 12.81 3.17 -2.63
CA ILE A 74 13.95 3.71 -3.38
C ILE A 74 14.16 5.18 -2.94
N PRO A 75 15.37 5.55 -2.45
CA PRO A 75 15.68 6.93 -2.16
C PRO A 75 15.53 7.80 -3.41
N GLU A 76 15.02 9.02 -3.26
CA GLU A 76 14.81 9.97 -4.37
C GLU A 76 16.09 10.16 -5.22
N SER A 77 17.26 10.22 -4.57
CA SER A 77 18.57 10.33 -5.23
C SER A 77 18.91 9.16 -6.16
N SER A 78 18.29 8.00 -5.96
CA SER A 78 18.52 6.77 -6.72
C SER A 78 17.36 6.43 -7.66
N PHE A 79 16.31 7.25 -7.70
CA PHE A 79 15.11 6.98 -8.49
C PHE A 79 15.42 6.89 -9.99
N SER A 80 16.23 7.82 -10.51
CA SER A 80 16.63 7.82 -11.92
C SER A 80 17.43 6.58 -12.34
N ILE A 81 18.15 5.95 -11.41
CA ILE A 81 18.90 4.72 -11.64
C ILE A 81 17.96 3.52 -11.62
N ALA A 82 17.07 3.46 -10.62
CA ALA A 82 16.08 2.40 -10.53
C ALA A 82 15.13 2.42 -11.74
N PHE A 83 14.69 3.61 -12.17
CA PHE A 83 13.87 3.77 -13.37
C PHE A 83 14.56 3.15 -14.59
N LYS A 84 15.84 3.47 -14.79
CA LYS A 84 16.66 2.88 -15.86
C LYS A 84 16.91 1.37 -15.73
N MET A 85 16.82 0.80 -14.53
CA MET A 85 16.90 -0.67 -14.35
C MET A 85 15.62 -1.38 -14.82
N PHE A 86 14.49 -0.68 -14.85
CA PHE A 86 13.19 -1.23 -15.28
C PHE A 86 12.74 -0.74 -16.67
N ASP A 87 13.39 0.29 -17.20
CA ASP A 87 13.19 0.83 -18.55
C ASP A 87 13.78 -0.11 -19.61
N ILE A 88 12.94 -1.00 -20.15
CA ILE A 88 13.33 -2.03 -21.14
C ILE A 88 13.48 -1.42 -22.54
N ASP A 89 12.71 -0.37 -22.84
CA ASP A 89 12.67 0.28 -24.15
C ASP A 89 13.44 1.61 -24.22
N CYS A 90 14.18 1.95 -23.16
CA CYS A 90 15.05 3.13 -23.04
C CYS A 90 14.29 4.47 -23.26
N ASN A 91 13.01 4.52 -22.92
CA ASN A 91 12.16 5.68 -23.20
C ASN A 91 12.08 6.70 -22.05
N GLY A 92 12.64 6.37 -20.88
CA GLY A 92 12.62 7.25 -19.70
C GLY A 92 11.21 7.56 -19.21
#